data_AF-A0A7C4L5S5-F1
#
_entry.id   AF-A0A7C4L5S5-F1
#
_cell.length_a   1.000
_cell.length_b   1.000
_cell.length_c   1.000
_cell.angle_alpha   90.00
_cell.angle_beta   90.00
_cell.angle_gamma   90.00
#
_symmetry.space_group_name_H-M   'P 1'
#
loop_
_entity.id
_entity.type
_entity.pdbx_description
1 polymer ?
#
loop_
_entity_poly.entity_id
_entity_poly.type
_entity_poly.pdbx_seq_one_letter_code
_entity_poly.pdbx_strand_id
1 'polypeptide(L)'
;MEIKTIKIFYQNINFLLKLSLLSIVLGVLSLGIFLPVFQTGFGYIFSRFYKSESVYYKDIFKFINKTLLLVILWLLLIIIFIISLIGIFLPVVVIAFLMFSPYILAYEDVGILEAMRRSCEIVIKNGFMKYIAIAIILMIIFLIGLVPFGLGLFFTFPLMGGYIGLLYEKSKS
;
A
#
# COMPACT_ATOMS: atom_id res chain seq x y z
N MET A 1 11.40 -11.61 10.05
CA MET A 1 12.12 -10.89 11.12
C MET A 1 13.17 -11.82 11.68
N GLU A 2 14.45 -11.45 11.64
CA GLU A 2 15.53 -12.35 12.09
C GLU A 2 15.42 -12.62 13.59
N ILE A 3 15.57 -13.90 13.99
CA ILE A 3 15.51 -14.36 15.40
C ILE A 3 16.47 -13.56 16.30
N LYS A 4 17.60 -13.13 15.73
CA LYS A 4 18.64 -12.35 16.42
C LYS A 4 18.15 -10.94 16.80
N THR A 5 17.38 -10.27 15.94
CA THR A 5 16.80 -8.94 16.23
C THR A 5 15.79 -9.03 17.38
N ILE A 6 14.97 -10.07 17.37
CA ILE A 6 13.99 -10.34 18.44
C ILE A 6 14.71 -10.54 19.77
N LYS A 7 15.77 -11.36 19.78
CA LYS A 7 16.58 -11.61 20.97
C LYS A 7 17.21 -10.32 21.52
N ILE A 8 17.79 -9.48 20.66
CA ILE A 8 18.37 -8.18 21.05
C ILE A 8 17.30 -7.25 21.66
N PHE A 9 16.11 -7.21 21.05
CA PHE A 9 14.99 -6.42 21.54
C PHE A 9 14.59 -6.85 22.96
N TYR A 10 14.36 -8.14 23.19
CA TYR A 10 13.95 -8.64 24.51
C TYR A 10 15.04 -8.48 25.57
N GLN A 11 16.31 -8.69 25.22
CA GLN A 11 17.43 -8.52 26.15
C GLN A 11 17.55 -7.06 26.64
N ASN A 12 17.17 -6.09 25.81
CA ASN A 12 17.33 -4.66 26.09
C ASN A 12 15.98 -3.94 26.25
N ILE A 13 14.89 -4.67 26.50
CA ILE A 13 13.53 -4.15 26.42
C ILE A 13 13.28 -2.96 27.34
N ASN A 14 13.78 -3.02 28.58
CA ASN A 14 13.62 -1.94 29.56
C ASN A 14 14.31 -0.63 29.11
N PHE A 15 15.48 -0.75 28.50
CA PHE A 15 16.20 0.40 27.95
C PHE A 15 15.46 0.98 26.74
N LEU A 16 15.04 0.10 25.81
CA LEU A 16 14.33 0.49 24.60
C LEU A 16 12.99 1.16 24.92
N LEU A 17 12.20 0.64 25.86
CA LEU A 17 10.93 1.23 26.26
C LEU A 17 11.09 2.65 26.82
N LYS A 18 12.09 2.86 27.69
CA LYS A 18 12.41 4.20 28.22
C LYS A 18 12.81 5.16 27.11
N LEU A 19 13.63 4.67 26.17
CA LEU A 19 14.08 5.47 25.04
C LEU A 19 12.92 5.81 24.09
N SER A 20 12.02 4.86 23.82
CA SER A 20 10.80 5.09 23.02
C SER A 20 9.89 6.11 23.68
N LEU A 21 9.68 6.03 25.00
CA LEU A 21 8.90 7.02 25.73
C LEU A 21 9.53 8.42 25.60
N LEU A 22 10.84 8.53 25.78
CA LEU A 22 11.58 9.79 25.60
C LEU A 22 11.41 10.34 24.18
N SER A 23 11.60 9.49 23.15
CA SER A 23 11.44 9.88 21.74
C SER A 23 10.02 10.31 21.40
N ILE A 24 9.00 9.67 21.97
CA ILE A 24 7.59 10.05 21.76
C ILE A 24 7.32 11.41 22.38
N VAL A 25 7.68 11.61 23.66
CA VAL A 25 7.47 12.88 24.36
C VAL A 25 8.16 14.03 23.61
N LEU A 26 9.43 13.87 23.25
CA LEU A 26 10.16 14.88 22.50
C LEU A 26 9.67 15.03 21.06
N GLY A 27 9.19 13.95 20.45
CA GLY A 27 8.56 13.97 19.13
C GLY A 27 7.31 14.84 19.13
N VAL A 28 6.43 14.67 20.12
CA VAL A 28 5.23 15.50 20.28
C VAL A 28 5.60 16.96 20.57
N LEU A 29 6.53 17.21 21.50
CA LEU A 29 6.95 18.57 21.85
C LEU A 29 7.61 19.32 20.68
N SER A 30 8.26 18.59 19.76
CA SER A 30 8.85 19.15 18.54
C SER A 30 7.91 19.15 17.33
N LEU A 31 6.61 18.87 17.53
CA LEU A 31 5.61 18.75 16.45
C LEU A 31 6.02 17.76 15.36
N GLY A 32 6.73 16.70 15.74
CA GLY A 32 7.18 15.64 14.86
C GLY A 32 8.50 15.91 14.14
N ILE A 33 9.08 17.11 14.25
CA ILE A 33 10.30 17.50 13.51
C ILE A 33 11.49 16.59 13.85
N PHE A 34 11.60 16.14 15.10
CA PHE A 34 12.69 15.22 15.51
C PHE A 34 12.39 13.73 15.29
N LEU A 35 11.19 13.35 14.85
CA LEU A 35 10.86 11.93 14.64
C LEU A 35 11.82 11.22 13.67
N PRO A 36 12.20 11.81 12.51
CA PRO A 36 13.20 11.20 11.61
C PRO A 36 14.55 10.97 12.27
N VAL A 37 14.97 11.88 13.15
CA VAL A 37 16.23 11.79 13.90
C VAL A 37 16.16 10.63 14.88
N PHE A 38 15.09 10.54 15.67
CA PHE A 38 14.92 9.47 16.64
C PHE A 38 14.80 8.11 15.96
N GLN A 39 14.07 8.01 14.86
CA GLN A 39 13.96 6.77 14.09
C GLN A 39 15.32 6.30 13.56
N THR A 40 16.11 7.22 13.01
CA THR A 40 17.48 6.90 12.55
C THR A 40 18.40 6.57 13.73
N GLY A 41 18.23 7.25 14.86
CA GLY A 41 18.94 6.98 16.12
C GLY A 41 18.65 5.59 16.69
N PHE A 42 17.39 5.13 16.63
CA PHE A 42 17.03 3.75 16.97
C PHE A 42 17.78 2.75 16.08
N GLY A 43 17.80 2.98 14.77
CA GLY A 43 18.57 2.14 13.85
C GLY A 43 20.06 2.06 14.21
N TYR A 44 20.67 3.19 14.59
CA TYR A 44 22.04 3.24 15.07
C TYR A 44 22.23 2.45 16.38
N ILE A 45 21.34 2.61 17.35
CA ILE A 45 21.37 1.88 18.62
C ILE A 45 21.24 0.37 18.42
N PHE A 46 20.32 -0.08 17.57
CA PHE A 46 20.20 -1.50 17.22
C PHE A 46 21.45 -2.04 16.53
N SER A 47 22.10 -1.23 15.66
CA SER A 47 23.38 -1.58 15.05
C SER A 47 24.48 -1.79 16.10
N ARG A 48 24.52 -0.95 17.14
CA ARG A 48 25.49 -1.08 18.25
C ARG A 48 25.22 -2.29 19.12
N PHE A 49 23.95 -2.55 19.48
CA PHE A 49 23.59 -3.79 20.18
C PHE A 49 23.97 -5.04 19.38
N TYR A 50 23.76 -5.01 18.06
CA TYR A 50 24.16 -6.10 17.18
C TYR A 50 25.67 -6.36 17.20
N LYS A 51 26.47 -5.29 17.31
CA LYS A 51 27.93 -5.33 17.45
C LYS A 51 28.42 -5.55 18.89
N SER A 52 27.51 -5.72 19.84
CA SER A 52 27.82 -5.82 21.28
C SER A 52 28.62 -4.62 21.83
N GLU A 53 28.40 -3.44 21.25
CA GLU A 53 28.99 -2.20 21.72
C GLU A 53 28.17 -1.56 22.85
N SER A 54 28.80 -0.72 23.66
CA SER A 54 28.11 0.03 24.71
C SER A 54 27.13 1.04 24.11
N VAL A 55 25.91 1.12 24.65
CA VAL A 55 24.86 2.03 24.18
C VAL A 55 24.50 3.02 25.28
N TYR A 56 24.27 4.28 24.91
CA TYR A 56 23.85 5.34 25.84
C TYR A 56 22.56 6.00 25.37
N TYR A 57 21.76 6.55 26.29
CA TYR A 57 20.52 7.27 25.95
C TYR A 57 20.77 8.42 24.98
N LYS A 58 21.92 9.11 25.08
CA LYS A 58 22.29 10.20 24.17
C LYS A 58 22.48 9.78 22.71
N ASP A 59 22.69 8.49 22.45
CA ASP A 59 22.93 7.97 21.10
C ASP A 59 21.70 8.13 20.20
N ILE A 60 20.50 8.31 20.78
CA ILE A 60 19.27 8.61 20.02
C ILE A 60 19.33 9.98 19.32
N PHE A 61 20.14 10.90 19.84
CA PHE A 61 20.36 12.24 19.28
C PHE A 61 21.59 12.32 18.38
N LYS A 62 22.23 11.19 18.06
CA LYS A 62 23.49 11.14 17.30
C LYS A 62 23.44 11.94 15.99
N PHE A 63 22.27 12.03 15.36
CA PHE A 63 22.06 12.69 14.07
C PHE A 63 21.26 14.00 14.18
N ILE A 64 21.22 14.64 15.35
CA ILE A 64 20.47 15.89 15.52
C ILE A 64 20.99 17.02 14.62
N ASN A 65 22.28 17.01 14.29
CA ASN A 65 22.88 17.94 13.31
C ASN A 65 22.38 17.71 11.87
N LYS A 66 21.80 16.54 11.57
CA LYS A 66 21.22 16.19 10.27
C LYS A 66 19.69 16.29 10.26
N THR A 67 19.08 16.91 11.27
CA THR A 67 17.61 17.00 11.40
C THR A 67 16.96 17.48 10.10
N LEU A 68 17.41 18.63 9.56
CA LEU A 68 16.82 19.20 8.34
C LEU A 68 16.91 18.22 7.15
N LEU A 69 18.07 17.61 6.92
CA LEU A 69 18.30 16.66 5.83
C LEU A 69 17.42 15.41 5.99
N LEU A 70 17.28 14.90 7.21
CA LEU A 70 16.43 13.74 7.50
C LEU A 70 14.95 14.09 7.31
N VAL A 71 14.50 15.26 7.76
CA VAL A 71 13.11 15.72 7.51
C VAL A 71 12.82 15.80 6.02
N ILE A 72 13.70 16.42 5.23
CA ILE A 72 13.53 16.52 3.77
C ILE A 72 13.48 15.12 3.13
N LEU A 73 14.40 14.22 3.50
CA LEU A 73 14.41 12.84 2.99
C LEU A 73 13.09 12.11 3.30
N TRP A 74 12.61 12.20 4.53
CA TRP A 74 11.37 11.55 4.94
C TRP A 74 10.14 12.13 4.25
N LEU A 75 10.10 13.45 4.03
CA LEU A 75 9.05 14.07 3.22
C LEU A 75 9.06 13.57 1.77
N LEU A 76 10.24 13.44 1.15
CA LEU A 76 10.36 12.85 -0.19
C LEU A 76 9.86 11.40 -0.22
N LEU A 77 10.22 10.58 0.77
CA LEU A 77 9.73 9.20 0.88
C LEU A 77 8.21 9.13 1.03
N ILE A 78 7.61 10.03 1.81
CA ILE A 78 6.15 10.12 1.96
C ILE A 78 5.50 10.50 0.62
N ILE A 79 6.06 11.47 -0.11
CA ILE A 79 5.55 11.87 -1.44
C ILE A 79 5.61 10.68 -2.41
N ILE A 80 6.74 9.98 -2.49
CA ILE A 80 6.91 8.79 -3.33
C ILE A 80 5.90 7.70 -2.96
N PHE A 81 5.67 7.48 -1.66
CA PHE A 81 4.69 6.53 -1.18
C PHE A 81 3.25 6.92 -1.59
N ILE A 82 2.87 8.19 -1.44
CA ILE A 82 1.54 8.69 -1.87
C ILE A 82 1.36 8.53 -3.38
N ILE A 83 2.36 8.87 -4.19
CA ILE A 83 2.32 8.69 -5.65
C ILE A 83 2.14 7.20 -5.99
N SER A 84 2.86 6.32 -5.30
CA SER A 84 2.76 4.88 -5.50
C SER A 84 1.37 4.35 -5.14
N LEU A 85 0.76 4.84 -4.06
CA LEU A 85 -0.61 4.51 -3.69
C LEU A 85 -1.61 4.98 -4.76
N ILE A 86 -1.50 6.22 -5.24
CA ILE A 86 -2.35 6.73 -6.33
C ILE A 86 -2.20 5.85 -7.58
N GLY A 87 -0.99 5.41 -7.89
CA GLY A 87 -0.71 4.48 -8.98
C GLY A 87 -1.43 3.12 -8.84
N ILE A 88 -1.74 2.68 -7.63
CA ILE A 88 -2.52 1.45 -7.37
C ILE A 88 -4.02 1.69 -7.59
N PHE A 89 -4.54 2.89 -7.27
CA PHE A 89 -5.96 3.20 -7.46
C PHE A 89 -6.34 3.43 -8.93
N LEU A 90 -5.41 3.90 -9.76
CA LEU A 90 -5.70 4.18 -11.17
C LEU A 90 -6.16 2.91 -11.94
N PRO A 91 -5.46 1.75 -11.87
CA PRO A 91 -5.95 0.50 -12.46
C PRO A 91 -7.33 0.08 -11.95
N VAL A 92 -7.61 0.23 -10.66
CA VAL A 92 -8.91 -0.11 -10.06
C VAL A 92 -10.03 0.70 -10.71
N VAL A 93 -9.82 2.01 -10.85
CA VAL A 93 -10.79 2.91 -11.49
C VAL A 93 -10.99 2.52 -12.95
N VAL A 94 -9.91 2.30 -13.70
CA VAL A 94 -10.00 1.90 -15.11
C VAL A 94 -10.76 0.57 -15.28
N ILE A 95 -10.44 -0.44 -14.47
CA ILE A 95 -11.16 -1.73 -14.48
C ILE A 95 -12.63 -1.50 -14.12
N ALA A 96 -12.92 -0.70 -13.10
CA ALA A 96 -14.29 -0.43 -12.67
C ALA A 96 -15.15 0.14 -13.80
N PHE A 97 -14.64 1.13 -14.52
CA PHE A 97 -15.37 1.80 -15.61
C PHE A 97 -15.44 0.99 -16.90
N LEU A 98 -14.42 0.16 -17.17
CA LEU A 98 -14.30 -0.53 -18.47
C LEU A 98 -14.62 -2.02 -18.44
N MET A 99 -14.98 -2.60 -17.29
CA MET A 99 -15.20 -4.06 -17.15
C MET A 99 -16.26 -4.62 -18.10
N PHE A 100 -17.23 -3.80 -18.55
CA PHE A 100 -18.28 -4.24 -19.46
C PHE A 100 -17.96 -4.03 -20.94
N SER A 101 -16.96 -3.22 -21.26
CA SER A 101 -16.60 -2.89 -22.65
C SER A 101 -16.39 -4.12 -23.54
N PRO A 102 -15.68 -5.19 -23.10
CA PRO A 102 -15.51 -6.38 -23.93
C PRO A 102 -16.83 -7.09 -24.26
N TYR A 103 -17.80 -7.10 -23.33
CA TYR A 103 -19.09 -7.76 -23.52
C TYR A 103 -20.02 -6.94 -24.41
N ILE A 104 -20.03 -5.61 -24.24
CA ILE A 104 -20.79 -4.69 -25.11
C ILE A 104 -20.25 -4.77 -26.54
N LEU A 105 -18.93 -4.76 -26.69
CA LEU A 105 -18.28 -4.93 -27.99
C LEU A 105 -18.65 -6.26 -28.64
N ALA A 106 -18.61 -7.36 -27.87
CA ALA A 106 -18.84 -8.70 -28.41
C ALA A 106 -20.31 -9.05 -28.65
N TYR A 107 -21.26 -8.52 -27.87
CA TYR A 107 -22.67 -8.92 -27.94
C TYR A 107 -23.55 -7.91 -28.66
N GLU A 108 -23.09 -6.67 -28.82
CA GLU A 108 -23.89 -5.59 -29.42
C GLU A 108 -23.29 -5.05 -30.74
N ASP A 109 -22.19 -5.64 -31.24
CA ASP A 109 -21.51 -5.29 -32.50
C ASP A 109 -21.25 -3.77 -32.69
N VAL A 110 -20.99 -3.06 -31.59
CA VAL A 110 -20.68 -1.63 -31.60
C VAL A 110 -19.17 -1.37 -31.75
N GLY A 111 -18.78 -0.15 -32.12
CA GLY A 111 -17.35 0.23 -32.16
C GLY A 111 -16.68 0.28 -30.78
N ILE A 112 -15.34 0.15 -30.73
CA ILE A 112 -14.55 0.11 -29.48
C ILE A 112 -14.83 1.31 -28.57
N LEU A 113 -14.80 2.53 -29.12
CA LEU A 113 -15.04 3.75 -28.35
C LEU A 113 -16.47 3.81 -27.79
N GLU A 114 -17.44 3.32 -28.55
CA GLU A 114 -18.84 3.26 -28.14
C GLU A 114 -19.02 2.24 -27.02
N ALA A 115 -18.39 1.06 -27.12
CA ALA A 115 -18.41 0.05 -26.07
C ALA A 115 -17.82 0.57 -24.75
N MET A 116 -16.69 1.29 -24.82
CA MET A 116 -16.07 1.92 -23.65
C MET A 116 -16.97 2.98 -23.03
N ARG A 117 -17.57 3.86 -23.85
CA ARG A 117 -18.48 4.91 -23.38
C ARG A 117 -19.69 4.30 -22.67
N ARG A 118 -20.32 3.30 -23.27
CA ARG A 118 -21.49 2.63 -22.70
C ARG A 118 -21.15 1.84 -21.44
N SER A 119 -19.97 1.23 -21.36
CA SER A 119 -19.47 0.63 -20.12
C SER A 119 -19.40 1.66 -18.98
N CYS A 120 -18.86 2.85 -19.26
CA CYS A 120 -18.84 3.94 -18.28
C CYS A 120 -20.24 4.39 -17.86
N GLU A 121 -21.17 4.54 -18.82
CA GLU A 121 -22.55 4.94 -18.54
C GLU A 121 -23.27 3.94 -17.64
N ILE A 122 -23.12 2.63 -17.90
CA ILE A 122 -23.67 1.56 -17.06
C ILE A 122 -23.15 1.68 -15.62
N VAL A 123 -21.85 1.88 -15.46
CA VAL A 123 -21.20 1.97 -14.14
C VAL A 123 -21.65 3.21 -13.37
N ILE A 124 -21.76 4.36 -14.03
CA ILE A 124 -22.23 5.61 -13.41
C ILE A 124 -23.70 5.49 -13.01
N LYS A 125 -24.57 5.01 -13.92
CA LYS A 125 -26.01 4.89 -13.70
C LYS A 125 -26.36 3.94 -12.55
N ASN A 126 -25.62 2.83 -12.42
CA ASN A 126 -25.89 1.77 -11.45
C ASN A 126 -25.08 1.91 -10.14
N GLY A 127 -24.45 3.07 -9.93
CA GLY A 127 -23.71 3.40 -8.71
C GLY A 127 -22.23 3.04 -8.78
N PHE A 128 -21.40 4.01 -9.18
CA PHE A 128 -19.97 3.79 -9.44
C PHE A 128 -19.19 3.19 -8.25
N MET A 129 -19.52 3.57 -7.00
CA MET A 129 -18.86 3.06 -5.80
C MET A 129 -18.99 1.53 -5.65
N LYS A 130 -20.13 0.97 -6.08
CA LYS A 130 -20.35 -0.48 -6.09
C LYS A 130 -19.37 -1.18 -7.03
N TYR A 131 -19.16 -0.63 -8.22
CA TYR A 131 -18.25 -1.18 -9.22
C TYR A 131 -16.77 -0.97 -8.87
N ILE A 132 -16.43 0.11 -8.16
CA ILE A 132 -15.10 0.27 -7.55
C ILE A 132 -14.85 -0.85 -6.53
N ALA A 133 -15.79 -1.12 -5.63
CA ALA A 133 -15.64 -2.21 -4.66
C ALA A 133 -15.48 -3.57 -5.36
N ILE A 134 -16.26 -3.83 -6.41
CA ILE A 134 -16.12 -5.04 -7.24
C ILE A 134 -14.74 -5.09 -7.92
N ALA A 135 -14.26 -3.99 -8.50
CA ALA A 135 -12.95 -3.93 -9.15
C ALA A 135 -11.80 -4.17 -8.17
N ILE A 136 -11.90 -3.68 -6.92
CA ILE A 136 -10.94 -3.97 -5.85
C ILE A 136 -10.91 -5.48 -5.55
N ILE A 137 -12.08 -6.10 -5.38
CA ILE A 137 -12.19 -7.54 -5.11
C ILE A 137 -11.59 -8.36 -6.26
N LEU A 138 -11.95 -8.02 -7.50
CA LEU A 138 -11.42 -8.66 -8.71
C LEU A 138 -9.91 -8.50 -8.83
N MET A 139 -9.37 -7.32 -8.51
CA MET A 139 -7.92 -7.08 -8.49
C MET A 139 -7.23 -7.93 -7.43
N ILE A 140 -7.79 -8.07 -6.23
CA ILE A 140 -7.25 -8.92 -5.16
C ILE A 140 -7.24 -10.38 -5.61
N ILE A 141 -8.33 -10.89 -6.19
CA ILE A 141 -8.42 -12.27 -6.71
C ILE A 141 -7.38 -12.50 -7.81
N PHE A 142 -7.20 -11.54 -8.70
CA PHE A 142 -6.16 -11.58 -9.74
C PHE A 142 -4.75 -11.64 -9.14
N LEU A 143 -4.45 -10.78 -8.16
CA LEU A 143 -3.15 -10.78 -7.47
C LEU A 143 -2.88 -12.09 -6.72
N ILE A 144 -3.90 -12.69 -6.08
CA ILE A 144 -3.78 -14.01 -5.45
C ILE A 144 -3.48 -15.09 -6.50
N GLY A 145 -4.14 -15.04 -7.66
CA GLY A 145 -3.91 -15.95 -8.77
C GLY A 145 -2.49 -15.88 -9.36
N LEU A 146 -1.83 -14.73 -9.24
CA LEU A 146 -0.44 -14.53 -9.64
C LEU A 146 0.58 -15.16 -8.68
N VAL A 147 0.28 -15.28 -7.38
CA VAL A 147 1.21 -15.79 -6.35
C VAL A 147 1.82 -17.15 -6.68
N PRO A 148 1.07 -18.18 -7.15
CA PRO A 148 1.65 -19.48 -7.52
C PRO A 148 2.27 -19.45 -8.93
N PHE A 149 3.17 -18.52 -9.20
CA PHE A 149 3.79 -18.31 -10.52
C PHE A 149 2.78 -18.18 -11.68
N GLY A 150 1.60 -17.62 -11.40
CA GLY A 150 0.52 -17.47 -12.39
C GLY A 150 -0.33 -18.72 -12.63
N LEU A 151 -0.06 -19.87 -11.99
CA LEU A 151 -0.90 -21.08 -12.14
C LEU A 151 -2.34 -20.87 -11.61
N GLY A 152 -2.55 -19.94 -10.68
CA GLY A 152 -3.87 -19.60 -10.18
C GLY A 152 -4.73 -18.90 -11.24
N LEU A 153 -4.12 -18.31 -12.28
CA LEU A 153 -4.84 -17.59 -13.33
C LEU A 153 -5.74 -18.50 -14.18
N PHE A 154 -5.42 -19.80 -14.29
CA PHE A 154 -6.27 -20.80 -14.96
C PHE A 154 -7.67 -20.89 -14.33
N PHE A 155 -7.79 -20.64 -13.03
CA PHE A 155 -9.07 -20.61 -12.33
C PHE A 155 -9.63 -19.19 -12.21
N THR A 156 -8.74 -18.22 -11.98
CA THR A 156 -9.13 -16.82 -11.79
C THR A 156 -9.76 -16.23 -13.06
N PHE A 157 -9.20 -16.46 -14.25
CA PHE A 157 -9.75 -15.87 -15.49
C PHE A 157 -11.17 -16.36 -15.82
N PRO A 158 -11.48 -17.68 -15.84
CA PRO A 158 -12.85 -18.13 -16.05
C PRO A 158 -13.82 -17.60 -14.99
N LEU A 159 -13.40 -17.56 -13.72
CA LEU A 159 -14.24 -17.08 -12.63
C LEU A 159 -14.55 -15.58 -12.77
N MET A 160 -13.53 -14.76 -13.05
CA MET A 160 -13.70 -13.32 -13.28
C MET A 160 -14.57 -13.06 -14.53
N GLY A 161 -14.32 -13.76 -15.63
CA GLY A 161 -15.11 -13.64 -16.86
C GLY A 161 -16.58 -14.00 -16.64
N GLY A 162 -16.84 -15.14 -16.00
CA GLY A 162 -18.20 -15.56 -15.65
C GLY A 162 -18.90 -14.56 -14.73
N TYR A 163 -18.22 -14.06 -13.71
CA TYR A 163 -18.78 -13.09 -12.78
C TYR A 163 -19.11 -11.75 -13.45
N ILE A 164 -18.20 -11.18 -14.25
CA ILE A 164 -18.42 -9.91 -14.95
C ILE A 164 -19.53 -10.08 -16.00
N GLY A 165 -19.56 -11.20 -16.74
CA GLY A 165 -20.64 -11.50 -17.68
C GLY A 165 -22.02 -11.58 -17.01
N LEU A 166 -22.12 -12.25 -15.86
CA LEU A 166 -23.36 -12.27 -15.07
C LEU A 166 -23.76 -10.90 -14.54
N LEU A 167 -22.79 -10.07 -14.13
CA LEU A 167 -23.05 -8.70 -13.72
C LEU A 167 -23.54 -7.82 -14.87
N TYR A 168 -23.00 -8.02 -16.06
CA TYR A 168 -23.41 -7.30 -17.26
C TYR A 168 -24.87 -7.61 -17.61
N GLU A 169 -25.26 -8.89 -17.62
CA GLU A 169 -26.67 -9.27 -17.87
C GLU A 169 -27.61 -8.69 -16.82
N LYS A 170 -27.22 -8.70 -15.54
CA LYS A 170 -27.98 -8.04 -14.46
C LYS A 170 -28.02 -6.51 -14.57
N SER A 171 -27.11 -5.90 -15.33
CA SER A 171 -27.10 -4.45 -15.52
C SER A 171 -28.01 -3.98 -16.65
N LYS A 172 -28.50 -4.92 -17.48
CA LYS A 172 -29.48 -4.68 -18.54
C LYS A 172 -30.94 -4.70 -18.05
N SER A 173 -31.22 -5.40 -16.94
CA SER A 173 -32.54 -5.47 -16.29
C SER A 173 -32.83 -4.22 -15.47
#